data_AF-A0A939NS96-F1
#
_entry.id   AF-A0A939NS96-F1
#
_cell.length_a   1.000
_cell.length_b   1.000
_cell.length_c   1.000
_cell.angle_alpha   90.00
_cell.angle_beta   90.00
_cell.angle_gamma   90.00
#
_symmetry.space_group_name_H-M   'P 1'
#
loop_
_entity.id
_entity.type
_entity.pdbx_description
1 polymer ?
#
loop_
_entity_poly.entity_id
_entity_poly.type
_entity_poly.pdbx_seq_one_letter_code
_entity_poly.pdbx_strand_id
1 'polypeptide(L)' 'MRIALDMSSMSLKKQADIYALVTGDSDFVPIIKFARKEGRQIFLYTLGHGVKQTMYEHSDLLVPNSMDKL' A
#
# COMPACT_ATOMS: atom_id res chain seq x y z
N MET A 1 -1.83 0.40 15.31
CA MET A 1 -2.29 -0.52 14.25
C MET A 1 -1.40 -1.76 14.21
N ARG A 2 -1.97 -2.98 14.22
CA ARG A 2 -1.19 -4.24 14.14
C ARG A 2 -0.72 -4.57 12.71
N ILE A 3 -1.45 -4.11 11.69
CA ILE A 3 -1.15 -4.34 10.26
C ILE A 3 0.28 -3.96 9.89
N ALA A 4 0.79 -2.82 10.37
CA ALA A 4 2.15 -2.40 10.04
C ALA A 4 3.21 -3.37 10.60
N LEU A 5 2.97 -3.95 11.79
CA LEU A 5 3.84 -4.96 12.38
C LEU A 5 3.77 -6.28 11.60
N ASP A 6 2.56 -6.69 11.22
CA ASP A 6 2.35 -7.91 10.44
C ASP A 6 3.00 -7.81 9.06
N MET A 7 2.78 -6.71 8.33
CA MET A 7 3.45 -6.41 7.06
C MET A 7 4.97 -6.34 7.20
N SER A 8 5.48 -5.75 8.29
CA SER A 8 6.92 -5.72 8.54
C SER A 8 7.49 -7.13 8.72
N SER A 9 6.85 -7.94 9.56
CA SER A 9 7.23 -9.33 9.82
C SER A 9 7.20 -10.17 8.55
N MET A 10 6.13 -10.07 7.75
CA MET A 10 5.98 -10.80 6.49
C MET A 10 7.02 -10.35 5.44
N SER A 11 7.32 -9.05 5.37
CA SER A 11 8.34 -8.50 4.46
C SER A 11 9.75 -8.98 4.81
N LEU A 12 10.11 -8.95 6.10
CA LEU A 12 11.42 -9.41 6.59
C LEU A 12 11.59 -10.92 6.40
N LYS A 13 10.54 -11.70 6.69
CA LYS A 13 10.55 -13.16 6.55
C LYS A 13 10.35 -13.64 5.11
N LYS A 14 10.16 -12.71 4.17
CA LYS A 14 9.90 -13.01 2.75
C LYS A 14 8.68 -13.92 2.53
N GLN A 15 7.63 -13.72 3.32
CA GLN A 15 6.39 -14.49 3.26
C GLN A 15 5.36 -13.91 2.30
N ALA A 16 5.52 -12.65 1.90
CA ALA A 16 4.71 -12.00 0.87
C ALA A 16 5.61 -11.16 -0.02
N ASP A 17 5.36 -11.20 -1.32
CA ASP A 17 6.09 -10.44 -2.34
C ASP A 17 5.29 -9.23 -2.85
N ILE A 18 3.96 -9.30 -2.75
CA ILE A 18 3.04 -8.28 -3.22
C ILE A 18 2.02 -7.98 -2.11
N TYR A 19 1.81 -6.70 -1.81
CA TYR A 19 0.76 -6.22 -0.92
C TYR A 19 -0.27 -5.42 -1.71
N ALA A 20 -1.53 -5.85 -1.64
CA ALA A 20 -2.67 -5.05 -2.06
C ALA A 20 -3.20 -4.27 -0.86
N LEU A 21 -2.83 -3.00 -0.76
CA LEU A 21 -3.26 -2.10 0.30
C LEU A 21 -4.54 -1.37 -0.13
N VAL A 22 -5.64 -1.71 0.53
CA VAL A 22 -6.93 -1.05 0.35
C VAL A 22 -7.15 -0.08 1.49
N THR A 23 -7.00 1.22 1.23
CA THR A 23 -7.10 2.24 2.28
C THR A 23 -7.31 3.65 1.71
N GLY A 24 -8.04 4.49 2.43
CA GLY A 24 -8.09 5.95 2.23
C GLY A 24 -7.21 6.73 3.22
N ASP A 25 -6.45 6.01 4.06
CA ASP A 25 -5.63 6.60 5.12
C ASP A 25 -4.17 6.74 4.68
N SER A 26 -3.62 7.95 4.78
CA SER A 26 -2.24 8.25 4.40
C SER A 26 -1.20 7.87 5.46
N ASP A 27 -1.61 7.41 6.63
CA ASP A 27 -0.70 6.98 7.70
C ASP A 27 0.08 5.70 7.36
N PHE A 28 -0.24 5.04 6.25
CA PHE A 28 0.48 3.88 5.74
C PHE A 28 1.77 4.21 4.97
N VAL A 29 2.06 5.48 4.67
CA VAL A 29 3.27 5.87 3.92
C VAL A 29 4.58 5.28 4.50
N PRO A 30 4.82 5.27 5.82
CA PRO A 30 6.04 4.68 6.39
C PRO A 30 6.18 3.18 6.12
N ILE A 31 5.09 2.41 6.23
CA ILE A 31 5.13 0.95 6.01
C ILE A 31 5.26 0.61 4.52
N ILE A 32 4.63 1.38 3.63
CA ILE A 32 4.80 1.26 2.17
C ILE A 32 6.29 1.44 1.81
N LYS A 33 6.93 2.48 2.35
CA LYS A 33 8.37 2.72 2.14
C LYS A 33 9.22 1.56 2.63
N PHE A 34 8.91 1.03 3.82
CA PHE A 34 9.63 -0.10 4.38
C PHE A 34 9.51 -1.34 3.49
N ALA A 35 8.28 -1.71 3.12
CA ALA A 35 8.02 -2.88 2.27
C ALA A 35 8.73 -2.77 0.91
N ARG A 36 8.75 -1.58 0.27
CA ARG A 36 9.49 -1.37 -0.98
C ARG A 36 11.00 -1.49 -0.81
N LYS A 37 11.57 -1.03 0.31
CA LYS A 37 12.99 -1.24 0.62
C LYS A 37 13.33 -2.74 0.77
N GLU A 38 12.39 -3.51 1.30
CA GLU A 38 12.48 -4.98 1.38
C GLU A 38 12.16 -5.69 0.05
N GLY A 39 12.02 -4.94 -1.06
CA GLY A 39 11.77 -5.48 -2.40
C GLY A 39 10.34 -5.94 -2.66
N ARG A 40 9.37 -5.46 -1.87
CA ARG A 40 7.95 -5.84 -1.98
C ARG A 40 7.18 -4.86 -2.86
N GLN A 41 6.30 -5.39 -3.69
CA GLN A 41 5.45 -4.59 -4.56
C GLN A 41 4.20 -4.12 -3.82
N ILE A 42 3.81 -2.86 -4.03
CA ILE A 42 2.66 -2.24 -3.36
C ILE A 42 1.63 -1.82 -4.39
N PHE A 43 0.44 -2.41 -4.29
CA PHE A 43 -0.73 -2.09 -5.09
C PHE A 43 -1.69 -1.31 -4.19
N LEU A 44 -1.99 -0.08 -4.55
CA LEU A 44 -2.83 0.81 -3.75
C LEU A 44 -4.24 0.92 -4.34
N TYR A 45 -5.24 0.67 -3.51
CA TYR A 45 -6.65 0.85 -3.81
C TYR A 45 -7.21 1.91 -2.87
N THR A 46 -7.53 3.10 -3.39
CA THR A 46 -7.98 4.23 -2.55
C THR A 46 -9.49 4.30 -2.35
N LEU A 47 -10.25 3.39 -2.98
CA LEU A 47 -11.71 3.33 -2.92
C LEU A 47 -12.42 4.66 -3.23
N GLY A 48 -11.82 5.49 -4.10
CA GLY A 48 -12.39 6.80 -4.48
C GLY A 48 -12.08 7.93 -3.48
N HIS A 49 -11.31 7.66 -2.42
CA HIS A 49 -10.81 8.71 -1.54
C HIS A 49 -9.56 9.37 -2.14
N GLY A 50 -9.46 10.69 -1.96
CA GLY A 50 -8.23 11.43 -2.20
C GLY A 50 -7.24 11.16 -1.08
N VAL A 51 -6.09 10.56 -1.40
CA VAL A 51 -4.99 10.35 -0.44
C VAL A 51 -3.86 11.33 -0.72
N LYS A 52 -2.94 11.50 0.24
CA LYS A 52 -1.79 12.40 0.07
C LYS A 52 -0.95 11.99 -1.15
N GLN A 53 -0.41 12.97 -1.86
CA GLN A 53 0.42 12.76 -3.05
C GLN A 53 1.55 11.75 -2.81
N THR A 54 2.17 11.82 -1.64
CA THR A 54 3.25 10.93 -1.20
C THR A 54 2.86 9.47 -1.16
N MET A 55 1.59 9.15 -0.94
CA MET A 55 1.11 7.78 -0.96
C MET A 55 1.17 7.18 -2.36
N TYR A 56 0.80 7.96 -3.38
CA TYR A 56 0.87 7.55 -4.78
C TYR A 56 2.33 7.35 -5.22
N GLU A 57 3.22 8.28 -4.87
CA GLU A 57 4.66 8.22 -5.19
C GLU A 57 5.34 6.95 -4.65
N HIS A 58 4.83 6.44 -3.53
CA HIS A 58 5.37 5.27 -2.88
C HIS A 58 4.66 3.97 -3.24
N SER A 59 3.55 3.97 -3.98
CA SER A 59 2.96 2.76 -4.55
C SER A 59 3.59 2.40 -5.90
N ASP A 60 3.60 1.11 -6.25
CA ASP A 60 4.06 0.65 -7.57
C ASP A 60 2.93 0.64 -8.61
N LEU A 61 1.69 0.37 -8.16
CA LEU A 61 0.49 0.48 -8.98
C LEU A 61 -0.63 1.15 -8.18
N LEU A 62 -1.25 2.17 -8.77
CA LEU A 62 -2.53 2.70 -8.31
C LEU A 62 -3.64 1.99 -9.07
N VAL A 63 -4.57 1.37 -8.36
CA VAL A 63 -5.78 0.81 -8.96
C VAL A 63 -6.92 1.80 -8.79
N PRO A 64 -7.31 2.52 -9.86
CA PRO A 64 -8.42 3.47 -9.80
C PRO A 64 -9.72 2.71 -9.56
N ASN A 65 -10.65 3.33 -8.83
CA ASN A 65 -11.98 2.77 -8.64
C ASN A 65 -12.69 2.72 -9.99
N SER A 66 -12.94 1.51 -10.50
CA SER A 66 -13.71 1.33 -11.74
C SER A 66 -15.22 1.59 -11.56
N MET A 67 -15.64 1.94 -10.33
CA MET A 67 -17.03 2.29 -10.00
C MET A 67 -17.44 3.69 -10.49
N ASP A 68 -16.50 4.56 -10.88
CA ASP A 68 -16.81 5.88 -11.44
C ASP A 68 -17.32 5.83 -12.89
N LYS A 69 -17.48 4.63 -13.47
CA LYS A 69 -17.93 4.40 -14.86
C LYS A 69 -19.25 3.62 -14.98
N LEU A 70 -19.97 3.41 -13.88
CA LEU A 70 -21.32 2.84 -13.84
C LEU A 70 -22.30 3.89 -13.30
#